data_AF-A0A0B4C5C2-F1
#
_entry.id   AF-A0A0B4C5C2-F1
#
_cell.length_a   1.000
_cell.length_b   1.000
_cell.length_c   1.000
_cell.angle_alpha   90.00
_cell.angle_beta   90.00
_cell.angle_gamma   90.00
#
_symmetry.space_group_name_H-M   'P 1'
#
loop_
_entity.id
_entity.type
_entity.pdbx_description
1 polymer ?
#
loop_
_entity_poly.entity_id
_entity_poly.type
_entity_poly.pdbx_seq_one_letter_code
_entity_poly.pdbx_strand_id
1 'polypeptide(L)' 'MERALSRNAIKVERLPDGQVSIRKGSWFDVFQEERREPWAVWYENMHAEYGYVGYLDMARALRELAPLQ' A
#
# COMPACT_ATOMS: atom_id res chain seq x y z
N MET A 1 24.23 6.85 -9.47
CA MET A 1 23.83 6.81 -8.04
C MET A 1 22.41 6.29 -7.98
N GLU A 2 22.22 4.98 -7.84
CA GLU A 2 20.91 4.44 -7.51
C GLU A 2 20.57 4.88 -6.09
N ARG A 3 19.57 5.77 -5.96
CA ARG A 3 18.96 6.09 -4.68
C ARG A 3 18.52 4.76 -4.09
N ALA A 4 19.18 4.31 -3.03
CA ALA A 4 18.63 3.29 -2.17
C ALA A 4 17.31 3.86 -1.65
N LEU A 5 16.19 3.46 -2.28
CA LEU A 5 14.84 3.77 -1.82
C LEU A 5 14.82 3.41 -0.34
N SER A 6 14.62 4.41 0.51
CA SER A 6 14.64 4.27 1.97
C SER A 6 13.93 2.97 2.35
N ARG A 7 14.54 2.13 3.19
CA ARG A 7 13.96 0.84 3.65
C ARG A 7 12.56 0.96 4.28
N ASN A 8 12.08 2.19 4.49
CA ASN A 8 10.76 2.53 5.01
C ASN A 8 9.77 3.10 3.98
N ALA A 9 10.15 3.24 2.71
CA ALA A 9 9.22 3.71 1.67
C ALA A 9 8.13 2.67 1.42
N ILE A 10 6.88 3.13 1.31
CA ILE A 10 5.75 2.30 0.90
C ILE A 10 5.74 2.26 -0.63
N LYS A 11 5.73 1.06 -1.19
CA LYS A 11 5.61 0.83 -2.63
C LYS A 11 4.32 0.07 -2.89
N VAL A 12 3.49 0.59 -3.78
CA VAL A 12 2.28 -0.08 -4.27
C VAL A 12 2.43 -0.28 -5.77
N GLU A 13 2.19 -1.50 -6.24
CA GLU A 13 2.25 -1.84 -7.67
C GLU A 13 1.17 -2.84 -8.07
N ARG A 14 0.71 -2.74 -9.31
CA ARG A 14 -0.17 -3.74 -9.91
C ARG A 14 0.70 -4.82 -10.58
N LEU A 15 0.44 -6.08 -10.27
CA LEU A 15 1.14 -7.23 -10.81
C LEU A 15 0.55 -7.64 -12.18
N PRO A 16 1.27 -8.43 -13.00
CA PRO A 16 0.80 -8.84 -14.33
C PRO A 16 -0.50 -9.65 -14.34
N ASP A 17 -0.84 -10.29 -13.22
CA ASP A 17 -2.07 -11.06 -13.02
C ASP A 17 -3.24 -10.21 -12.50
N GLY A 18 -3.06 -8.89 -12.40
CA GLY A 18 -4.07 -7.94 -11.95
C GLY A 18 -4.14 -7.75 -10.43
N GLN A 19 -3.34 -8.49 -9.66
CA GLN A 19 -3.25 -8.30 -8.20
C GLN A 19 -2.52 -7.01 -7.86
N VAL A 20 -2.74 -6.52 -6.64
CA VAL A 20 -2.06 -5.38 -6.05
C VAL A 20 -1.07 -5.89 -5.01
N SER A 21 0.17 -5.41 -5.10
CA SER A 21 1.24 -5.65 -4.15
C SER A 21 1.52 -4.36 -3.39
N ILE A 22 1.50 -4.40 -2.06
CA ILE A 22 1.96 -3.32 -1.18
C ILE A 22 3.18 -3.81 -0.40
N ARG A 23 4.22 -2.98 -0.30
CA ARG A 23 5.47 -3.33 0.40
C ARG A 23 5.98 -2.15 1.23
N LYS A 24 6.47 -2.45 2.44
CA LYS A 24 7.22 -1.53 3.31
C LYS A 24 8.35 -2.29 4.01
N GLY A 25 9.59 -2.07 3.58
CA GLY A 25 10.74 -2.82 4.10
C GLY A 25 10.62 -4.32 3.77
N SER A 26 10.70 -5.17 4.79
CA SER A 26 10.54 -6.63 4.66
C SER A 26 9.08 -7.08 4.67
N TRP A 27 8.15 -6.23 5.08
CA TRP A 27 6.72 -6.54 5.08
C TRP A 27 6.14 -6.27 3.70
N PHE A 28 5.34 -7.19 3.20
CA PHE A 28 4.56 -7.03 1.98
C PHE A 28 3.28 -7.84 2.06
N ASP A 29 2.29 -7.44 1.26
CA ASP A 29 1.07 -8.20 1.05
C ASP A 29 0.65 -8.12 -0.42
N VAL A 30 -0.09 -9.14 -0.87
CA VAL A 30 -0.60 -9.27 -2.24
C VAL A 30 -2.06 -9.66 -2.19
N PHE A 31 -2.91 -8.88 -2.86
CA PHE A 31 -4.35 -9.11 -2.85
C PHE A 31 -4.99 -8.69 -4.19
N GLN A 32 -6.22 -9.14 -4.42
CA GLN A 32 -6.99 -8.80 -5.62
C GLN A 32 -7.34 -7.29 -5.66
N GLU A 33 -7.38 -6.69 -6.85
CA GLU A 33 -7.71 -5.26 -7.05
C GLU A 33 -8.99 -4.82 -6.33
N GLU A 34 -10.01 -5.68 -6.31
CA GLU A 34 -11.29 -5.45 -5.63
C GLU A 34 -11.13 -5.15 -4.13
N ARG A 35 -10.03 -5.61 -3.52
CA ARG A 35 -9.70 -5.40 -2.12
C ARG A 35 -8.92 -4.11 -1.87
N ARG A 36 -8.47 -3.40 -2.91
CA ARG A 36 -7.65 -2.18 -2.77
C ARG A 36 -8.32 -1.11 -1.93
N GLU A 37 -9.57 -0.75 -2.23
CA GLU A 37 -10.30 0.25 -1.43
C GLU A 37 -10.67 -0.27 -0.03
N PRO A 38 -11.20 -1.50 0.15
CA PRO A 38 -11.37 -2.09 1.48
C PRO A 38 -10.10 -2.08 2.35
N TRP A 39 -8.94 -2.32 1.76
CA TRP A 39 -7.65 -2.26 2.45
C TRP A 39 -7.26 -0.84 2.85
N ALA A 40 -7.49 0.15 1.98
CA ALA A 40 -7.26 1.55 2.32
C ALA A 40 -8.11 1.98 3.53
N VAL A 41 -9.39 1.62 3.54
CA VAL A 41 -10.29 1.88 4.68
C VAL A 41 -9.83 1.15 5.94
N TRP A 42 -9.40 -0.11 5.81
CA TRP A 42 -8.88 -0.87 6.95
C TRP A 42 -7.66 -0.19 7.58
N TYR A 43 -6.73 0.32 6.76
CA TYR A 43 -5.59 1.09 7.25
C TYR A 43 -5.99 2.39 7.95
N GLU A 44 -7.00 3.11 7.46
CA GLU A 44 -7.52 4.30 8.15
C GLU A 44 -8.08 3.95 9.53
N ASN A 45 -8.79 2.83 9.64
CA ASN A 45 -9.28 2.32 10.92
C ASN A 45 -8.12 1.93 11.86
N MET A 46 -7.09 1.27 11.35
CA MET A 46 -5.88 0.94 12.13
C MET A 46 -5.12 2.19 12.58
N HIS A 47 -5.09 3.25 11.77
CA HIS A 47 -4.56 4.54 12.22
C HIS A 47 -5.40 5.12 13.36
N ALA A 48 -6.73 5.09 13.25
CA ALA A 48 -7.61 5.60 14.30
C ALA A 48 -7.45 4.83 15.63
N GLU A 49 -7.19 3.53 15.57
CA GLU A 49 -7.03 2.67 16.74
C GLU A 49 -5.63 2.76 17.36
N TYR A 50 -4.58 2.74 16.54
CA TYR A 50 -3.19 2.59 17.00
C TYR A 50 -2.31 3.84 16.83
N GLY A 51 -2.78 4.87 16.12
CA GLY A 51 -2.07 6.13 15.92
C GLY A 51 -0.79 6.05 15.08
N TYR A 52 -0.49 4.92 14.45
CA TYR A 52 0.70 4.78 13.62
C TYR A 52 0.51 5.42 12.24
N VAL A 53 1.22 6.53 11.99
CA VAL A 53 1.13 7.33 10.75
C VAL A 53 1.37 6.51 9.48
N GLY A 54 2.19 5.45 9.56
CA GLY A 54 2.45 4.58 8.40
C GLY A 54 1.20 3.90 7.84
N TYR A 55 0.13 3.76 8.64
CA TYR A 55 -1.15 3.26 8.14
C TYR A 55 -1.83 4.28 7.20
N LEU A 56 -1.80 5.59 7.49
CA LEU A 56 -2.32 6.60 6.57
C LEU A 56 -1.51 6.65 5.28
N ASP A 57 -0.18 6.50 5.38
CA ASP A 57 0.68 6.47 4.20
C ASP A 57 0.35 5.25 3.31
N MET A 58 0.03 4.09 3.92
CA MET A 58 -0.40 2.89 3.18
C MET A 58 -1.76 3.10 2.49
N ALA A 59 -2.74 3.67 3.21
CA ALA A 59 -4.06 3.97 2.66
C ALA A 59 -3.96 4.91 1.45
N ARG A 60 -3.14 5.98 1.57
CA ARG A 60 -2.90 6.94 0.48
C ARG A 60 -2.24 6.27 -0.72
N ALA A 61 -1.18 5.50 -0.50
CA ALA A 61 -0.46 4.82 -1.58
C ALA A 61 -1.36 3.84 -2.35
N LEU A 62 -2.30 3.17 -1.68
CA LEU A 62 -3.30 2.31 -2.34
C LEU A 62 -4.25 3.11 -3.23
N ARG A 63 -4.74 4.27 -2.77
CA ARG A 63 -5.67 5.11 -3.55
C ARG A 63 -5.00 5.85 -4.70
N GLU A 64 -3.72 6.18 -4.55
CA GLU A 64 -2.90 6.82 -5.58
C GLU A 64 -2.46 5.85 -6.69
N LEU A 65 -2.63 4.53 -6.49
CA LEU A 65 -2.39 3.57 -7.56
C LEU A 65 -3.32 3.87 -8.75
N ALA A 66 -2.71 4.05 -9.92
CA ALA A 66 -3.44 4.35 -11.14
C ALA A 66 -4.58 3.34 -11.39
N PRO A 67 -5.76 3.82 -11.85
CA PRO A 67 -6.86 2.93 -12.21
C PRO A 67 -6.41 1.89 -13.25
N LEU A 68 -7.04 0.72 -13.21
CA LEU A 68 -6.90 -0.27 -14.28
C LEU A 68 -7.42 0.38 -15.58
N GLN A 69 -6.56 0.45 -16.61
CA GLN A 69 -6.94 0.93 -17.95
C GLN A 69 -7.75 -0.12 -18.70
#